data_AF-Q4FVR6-F1
#
_entry.id   AF-Q4FVR6-F1
#
_cell.length_a   1.000
_cell.length_b   1.000
_cell.length_c   1.000
_cell.angle_alpha   90.00
_cell.angle_beta   90.00
_cell.angle_gamma   90.00
#
_symmetry.space_group_name_H-M   'P 1'
#
loop_
_entity.id
_entity.type
_entity.pdbx_description
1 polymer ?
#
loop_
_entity_poly.entity_id
_entity_poly.type
_entity_poly.pdbx_seq_one_letter_code
_entity_poly.pdbx_strand_id
1 'polypeptide(L)'
;MTNFGFKILSLSLEGEGLRPAVVNFTDGLNVITGASNTGKSFILNCIDYMFGAGEIPKSIPEAELYESVHLTIKTNGDNKKYYLKRALHKFGVVTVSTSDDTFILQPKLDSKSNKDNISLFLLRLTGLVNKKVRTNKKNSTDNLSFRDLAHLCLIHEEKIITEKSPLFTSRKTAETKAKSVFSLLLTNIDDSELIPIEDDKLDPCCQIRTVKLGRF
;
A
#
# COMPACT_ATOMS: atom_id res chain seq x y z
N MET A 1 2.44 23.06 11.72
CA MET A 1 1.64 21.83 11.79
C MET A 1 1.75 21.14 10.44
N THR A 2 2.06 19.85 10.41
CA THR A 2 2.14 19.09 9.15
C THR A 2 0.73 18.97 8.56
N ASN A 3 0.48 19.67 7.44
CA ASN A 3 -0.82 19.69 6.75
C ASN A 3 -1.13 18.39 5.99
N PHE A 4 -0.17 17.46 5.93
CA PHE A 4 -0.27 16.23 5.17
C PHE A 4 -0.77 15.06 6.03
N GLY A 5 -1.41 14.11 5.37
CA GLY A 5 -1.98 12.91 5.96
C GLY A 5 -3.50 12.99 6.12
N PHE A 6 -4.05 11.88 6.58
CA PHE A 6 -5.47 11.72 6.80
C PHE A 6 -5.73 10.82 8.01
N LYS A 7 -6.95 10.89 8.53
CA LYS A 7 -7.48 10.04 9.60
C LYS A 7 -8.62 9.21 9.05
N ILE A 8 -8.78 7.99 9.57
CA ILE A 8 -9.96 7.17 9.31
C ILE A 8 -11.04 7.61 10.30
N LEU A 9 -12.24 7.91 9.80
CA LEU A 9 -13.39 8.26 10.64
C LEU A 9 -14.32 7.07 10.85
N SER A 10 -14.55 6.26 9.81
CA SER A 10 -15.39 5.08 9.91
C SER A 10 -15.05 4.06 8.83
N LEU A 11 -15.34 2.81 9.15
CA LEU A 11 -15.39 1.69 8.22
C LEU A 11 -16.79 1.09 8.31
N SER A 12 -17.45 0.85 7.18
CA SER A 12 -18.72 0.14 7.17
C SER A 12 -18.81 -0.91 6.06
N LEU A 13 -19.64 -1.91 6.31
CA LEU A 13 -20.07 -2.89 5.33
C LEU A 13 -21.54 -2.66 5.01
N GLU A 14 -21.86 -2.69 3.72
CA GLU A 14 -23.22 -2.52 3.22
C GLU A 14 -23.58 -3.64 2.24
N GLY A 15 -24.81 -4.11 2.34
CA GLY A 15 -25.42 -5.08 1.43
C GLY A 15 -26.92 -4.80 1.30
N GLU A 16 -27.52 -5.25 0.21
CA GLU A 16 -28.94 -5.00 -0.07
C GLU A 16 -29.84 -5.62 1.03
N GLY A 17 -30.75 -4.81 1.58
CA GLY A 17 -31.69 -5.26 2.62
C GLY A 17 -31.07 -5.52 4.00
N LEU A 18 -29.77 -5.30 4.19
CA LEU A 18 -29.08 -5.47 5.47
C LEU A 18 -28.91 -4.14 6.21
N ARG A 19 -28.87 -4.19 7.53
CA ARG A 19 -28.41 -3.05 8.33
C ARG A 19 -26.89 -2.91 8.16
N PRO A 20 -26.36 -1.70 7.87
CA PRO A 20 -24.93 -1.51 7.75
C PRO A 20 -24.18 -1.91 9.03
N ALA A 21 -23.14 -2.72 8.91
CA ALA A 21 -22.20 -2.95 10.00
C ALA A 21 -21.19 -1.80 10.00
N VAL A 22 -21.10 -1.04 11.09
CA VAL A 22 -20.30 0.19 11.15
C VAL A 22 -19.34 0.16 12.32
N VAL A 23 -18.09 0.52 12.07
CA VAL A 23 -17.06 0.80 13.08
C VAL A 23 -16.67 2.26 12.95
N ASN A 24 -16.91 3.03 14.01
CA ASN A 24 -16.53 4.45 14.07
C ASN A 24 -15.23 4.61 14.85
N PHE A 25 -14.35 5.45 14.33
CA PHE A 25 -13.08 5.79 14.94
C PHE A 25 -13.13 7.23 15.46
N THR A 26 -12.46 7.44 16.58
CA THR A 26 -12.31 8.75 17.20
C THR A 26 -10.84 9.17 17.21
N ASP A 27 -10.58 10.43 17.54
CA ASP A 27 -9.20 10.90 17.69
C ASP A 27 -8.51 10.21 18.88
N GLY A 28 -7.25 9.81 18.68
CA GLY A 28 -6.45 9.14 19.70
C GLY A 28 -6.46 7.61 19.58
N LEU A 29 -6.41 6.92 20.72
CA LEU A 29 -6.34 5.46 20.79
C LEU A 29 -7.74 4.86 20.72
N ASN A 30 -7.97 4.01 19.71
CA ASN A 30 -9.19 3.24 19.57
C ASN A 30 -8.88 1.77 19.87
N VAL A 31 -9.61 1.16 20.81
CA VAL A 31 -9.46 -0.26 21.17
C VAL A 31 -10.73 -1.01 20.78
N ILE A 32 -10.60 -1.98 19.87
CA ILE A 32 -11.71 -2.83 19.42
C ILE A 32 -11.61 -4.17 20.14
N THR A 33 -12.59 -4.47 20.99
CA THR A 33 -12.63 -5.70 21.80
C THR A 33 -13.80 -6.58 21.40
N GLY A 34 -13.64 -7.90 21.51
CA GLY A 34 -14.68 -8.88 21.21
C GLY A 34 -14.14 -10.30 21.29
N ALA A 35 -15.03 -11.30 21.34
CA ALA A 35 -14.64 -12.72 21.42
C ALA A 35 -13.72 -13.11 20.26
N SER A 36 -12.84 -14.11 20.45
CA SER A 36 -11.94 -14.58 19.40
C SER A 36 -12.72 -14.99 18.13
N ASN A 37 -12.13 -14.75 16.95
CA ASN A 37 -12.71 -15.07 15.63
C ASN A 37 -13.99 -14.33 15.22
N THR A 38 -14.42 -13.29 15.94
CA THR A 38 -15.61 -12.48 15.60
C THR A 38 -15.36 -11.39 14.52
N GLY A 39 -14.35 -11.56 13.67
CA GLY A 39 -14.07 -10.57 12.61
C GLY A 39 -13.24 -9.34 13.00
N LYS A 40 -12.62 -9.32 14.19
CA LYS A 40 -11.70 -8.22 14.57
C LYS A 40 -10.56 -8.05 13.56
N SER A 41 -9.90 -9.14 13.18
CA SER A 41 -8.83 -9.12 12.17
C SER A 41 -9.37 -8.79 10.77
N PHE A 42 -10.65 -9.06 10.52
CA PHE A 42 -11.32 -8.72 9.26
C PHE A 42 -11.46 -7.21 9.06
N ILE A 43 -11.64 -6.43 10.13
CA ILE A 43 -11.64 -4.95 10.08
C ILE A 43 -10.31 -4.45 9.51
N LEU A 44 -9.17 -4.95 10.00
CA LEU A 44 -7.85 -4.55 9.51
C LEU A 44 -7.65 -4.96 8.05
N ASN A 45 -8.12 -6.16 7.66
CA ASN A 45 -8.08 -6.61 6.26
C ASN A 45 -8.91 -5.73 5.34
N CYS A 46 -10.08 -5.25 5.78
CA CYS A 46 -10.90 -4.32 5.03
C CYS A 46 -10.19 -2.97 4.85
N ILE A 47 -9.56 -2.43 5.90
CA ILE A 47 -8.78 -1.21 5.79
C ILE A 47 -7.62 -1.38 4.81
N ASP A 48 -6.89 -2.50 4.89
CA ASP A 48 -5.79 -2.80 3.97
C ASP A 48 -6.27 -2.90 2.51
N TYR A 49 -7.43 -3.54 2.31
CA TYR A 49 -8.09 -3.62 1.01
C TYR A 49 -8.50 -2.24 0.47
N MET A 50 -9.02 -1.36 1.32
CA MET A 50 -9.33 0.02 0.93
C MET A 50 -8.08 0.85 0.63
N PHE A 51 -6.93 0.49 1.21
CA PHE A 51 -5.62 1.07 0.90
C PHE A 51 -4.95 0.44 -0.33
N GLY A 52 -5.72 -0.26 -1.16
CA GLY A 52 -5.28 -0.76 -2.46
C GLY A 52 -4.61 -2.12 -2.40
N ALA A 53 -4.83 -2.94 -1.36
CA ALA A 53 -4.40 -4.33 -1.41
C ALA A 53 -4.97 -5.03 -2.65
N GLY A 54 -4.13 -5.88 -3.25
CA GLY A 54 -4.47 -6.68 -4.43
C GLY A 54 -5.38 -7.87 -4.12
N GLU A 55 -5.40 -8.30 -2.86
CA GLU A 55 -6.17 -9.44 -2.39
C GLU A 55 -7.48 -8.97 -1.78
N ILE A 56 -8.55 -9.67 -2.13
CA ILE A 56 -9.87 -9.46 -1.54
C ILE A 56 -9.83 -10.00 -0.09
N PRO A 57 -10.37 -9.29 0.91
CA PRO A 57 -10.46 -9.79 2.27
C PRO A 57 -11.15 -11.16 2.31
N LYS A 58 -10.55 -12.13 3.00
CA LYS A 58 -11.18 -13.45 3.20
C LYS A 58 -12.52 -13.24 3.93
N SER A 59 -13.61 -13.62 3.27
CA SER A 59 -14.94 -13.49 3.83
C SER A 59 -15.07 -14.30 5.13
N ILE A 60 -15.78 -13.74 6.09
CA ILE A 60 -16.20 -14.40 7.33
C ILE A 60 -17.71 -14.63 7.26
N PRO A 61 -18.28 -15.61 7.99
CA PRO A 61 -19.72 -15.87 7.96
C PRO A 61 -20.58 -14.61 8.19
N GLU A 62 -20.14 -13.74 9.08
CA GLU A 62 -20.81 -12.49 9.42
C GLU A 62 -20.75 -11.43 8.30
N ALA A 63 -19.81 -11.56 7.37
CA ALA A 63 -19.58 -10.60 6.28
C ALA A 63 -20.11 -11.10 4.91
N GLU A 64 -20.57 -12.34 4.83
CA GLU A 64 -20.88 -13.01 3.56
C GLU A 64 -21.97 -12.30 2.76
N LEU A 65 -23.02 -11.84 3.44
CA LEU A 65 -24.15 -11.16 2.81
C LEU A 65 -23.90 -9.67 2.51
N TYR A 66 -22.78 -9.11 2.96
CA TYR A 66 -22.41 -7.73 2.64
C TYR A 66 -21.71 -7.68 1.28
N GLU A 67 -21.97 -6.61 0.51
CA GLU A 67 -21.53 -6.52 -0.88
C GLU A 67 -20.41 -5.51 -1.08
N SER A 68 -20.34 -4.49 -0.23
CA SER A 68 -19.40 -3.39 -0.37
C SER A 68 -18.82 -2.93 0.96
N VAL A 69 -17.56 -2.52 0.90
CA VAL A 69 -16.83 -1.86 1.98
C VAL A 69 -16.83 -0.37 1.70
N HIS A 70 -17.11 0.40 2.74
CA HIS A 70 -17.01 1.85 2.72
C HIS A 70 -16.03 2.31 3.77
N LEU A 71 -15.19 3.28 3.41
CA LEU A 71 -14.20 3.89 4.28
C LEU A 71 -14.35 5.40 4.21
N THR A 72 -14.61 6.03 5.35
CA THR A 72 -14.61 7.48 5.44
C THR A 72 -13.27 7.94 5.99
N ILE A 73 -12.59 8.81 5.24
CA ILE A 73 -11.34 9.44 5.68
C ILE A 73 -11.48 10.96 5.70
N LYS A 74 -10.66 11.60 6.54
CA LYS A 74 -10.60 13.04 6.69
C LYS A 74 -9.15 13.51 6.61
N THR A 75 -8.86 14.48 5.76
CA THR A 75 -7.52 15.07 5.64
C THR A 75 -7.16 15.94 6.84
N ASN A 76 -5.88 15.99 7.18
CA ASN A 76 -5.39 16.76 8.33
C ASN A 76 -5.34 18.28 8.06
N GLY A 77 -4.97 18.70 6.85
CA GLY A 77 -4.76 20.11 6.51
C GLY A 77 -6.06 20.91 6.34
N ASP A 78 -6.94 20.48 5.43
CA ASP A 78 -8.16 21.17 5.04
C ASP A 78 -9.44 20.57 5.65
N ASN A 79 -9.32 19.52 6.48
CA ASN A 79 -10.44 18.82 7.10
C ASN A 79 -11.47 18.24 6.11
N LYS A 80 -11.10 18.10 4.83
CA LYS A 80 -11.97 17.57 3.77
C LYS A 80 -12.23 16.08 4.00
N LYS A 81 -13.50 15.69 3.82
CA LYS A 81 -13.95 14.30 3.95
C LYS A 81 -14.01 13.64 2.58
N TYR A 82 -13.52 12.41 2.52
CA TYR A 82 -13.63 11.53 1.38
C TYR A 82 -14.34 10.24 1.79
N TYR A 83 -15.28 9.81 0.98
CA TYR A 83 -16.03 8.58 1.16
C TYR A 83 -15.61 7.61 0.07
N LEU A 84 -14.88 6.56 0.45
CA LEU A 84 -14.38 5.56 -0.48
C LEU A 84 -15.32 4.35 -0.42
N LYS A 85 -15.72 3.83 -1.58
CA LYS A 85 -16.52 2.61 -1.74
C LYS A 85 -15.79 1.60 -2.62
N ARG A 86 -15.77 0.33 -2.20
CA ARG A 86 -15.20 -0.77 -2.97
C ARG A 86 -16.04 -2.04 -2.81
N ALA A 87 -16.20 -2.82 -3.89
CA ALA A 87 -16.91 -4.10 -3.82
C ALA A 87 -16.11 -5.12 -2.99
N LEU A 88 -16.79 -5.87 -2.12
CA LEU A 88 -16.19 -6.83 -1.20
C LEU A 88 -15.91 -8.18 -1.85
N HIS A 89 -16.74 -8.63 -2.80
CA HIS A 89 -16.60 -9.95 -3.44
C HIS A 89 -15.97 -9.94 -4.83
N LYS A 90 -15.67 -8.74 -5.35
CA LYS A 90 -15.09 -8.57 -6.68
C LYS A 90 -13.98 -7.54 -6.64
N PHE A 91 -12.79 -7.96 -7.06
CA PHE A 91 -11.68 -7.03 -7.22
C PHE A 91 -12.03 -5.99 -8.28
N GLY A 92 -11.97 -4.73 -7.91
CA GLY A 92 -12.40 -3.66 -8.80
C GLY A 92 -11.89 -2.30 -8.39
N VAL A 93 -12.47 -1.31 -9.06
CA VAL A 93 -12.24 0.11 -8.85
C VAL A 93 -12.71 0.57 -7.47
N VAL A 94 -12.16 1.69 -7.03
CA VAL A 94 -12.60 2.39 -5.82
C VAL A 94 -13.34 3.64 -6.26
N THR A 95 -14.60 3.76 -5.88
CA THR A 95 -15.34 5.01 -6.07
C THR A 95 -15.03 5.92 -4.90
N VAL A 96 -14.69 7.17 -5.17
CA VAL A 96 -14.43 8.18 -4.15
C VAL A 96 -15.39 9.33 -4.36
N SER A 97 -16.15 9.66 -3.33
CA SER A 97 -17.02 10.82 -3.31
C SER A 97 -16.60 11.82 -2.23
N THR A 98 -16.94 13.07 -2.51
CA THR A 98 -16.80 14.23 -1.62
C THR A 98 -18.14 14.97 -1.60
N SER A 99 -18.23 16.09 -0.90
CA SER A 99 -19.44 16.92 -0.90
C SER A 99 -19.84 17.40 -2.30
N ASP A 100 -18.86 17.61 -3.18
CA ASP A 100 -19.08 18.29 -4.47
C ASP A 100 -18.88 17.36 -5.68
N ASP A 101 -17.98 16.38 -5.56
CA ASP A 101 -17.54 15.55 -6.68
C ASP A 101 -17.52 14.06 -6.35
N THR A 102 -17.72 13.23 -7.38
CA THR A 102 -17.49 11.79 -7.36
C THR A 102 -16.60 11.37 -8.51
N PHE A 103 -15.57 10.57 -8.23
CA PHE A 103 -14.63 10.06 -9.22
C PHE A 103 -14.26 8.60 -8.94
N ILE A 104 -13.67 7.94 -9.93
CA ILE A 104 -13.34 6.51 -9.89
C ILE A 104 -11.83 6.34 -9.97
N LEU A 105 -11.27 5.59 -9.02
CA LEU A 105 -9.87 5.25 -8.94
C LEU A 105 -9.64 3.79 -9.35
N GLN A 106 -8.64 3.57 -10.20
CA GLN A 106 -8.22 2.22 -10.56
C GLN A 106 -7.46 1.56 -9.39
N PRO A 107 -7.54 0.22 -9.24
CA PRO A 107 -6.80 -0.48 -8.20
C PRO A 107 -5.29 -0.55 -8.49
N LYS A 108 -4.89 -0.47 -9.76
CA LYS A 108 -3.49 -0.41 -10.21
C LYS A 108 -3.32 0.75 -11.20
N LEU A 109 -2.11 1.27 -11.30
CA LEU A 109 -1.76 2.21 -12.36
C LEU A 109 -1.81 1.46 -13.70
N ASP A 110 -2.69 1.88 -14.60
CA ASP A 110 -2.69 1.41 -15.99
C ASP A 110 -1.85 2.38 -16.82
N SER A 111 -0.77 1.90 -17.43
CA SER A 111 0.11 2.73 -18.26
C SER A 111 -0.55 3.22 -19.54
N LYS A 112 -1.65 2.60 -19.97
CA LYS A 112 -2.38 2.98 -21.20
C LYS A 112 -3.50 3.98 -20.96
N SER A 113 -4.02 4.01 -19.74
CA SER A 113 -5.17 4.80 -19.35
C SER A 113 -4.67 5.69 -18.22
N ASN A 114 -4.46 6.98 -18.52
CA ASN A 114 -3.98 8.04 -17.61
C ASN A 114 -4.97 8.33 -16.44
N LYS A 115 -5.67 7.30 -15.95
CA LYS A 115 -6.63 7.31 -14.86
C LYS A 115 -5.87 7.18 -13.56
N ASP A 116 -6.26 8.03 -12.62
CA ASP A 116 -5.75 7.97 -11.26
C ASP A 116 -6.05 6.61 -10.61
N ASN A 117 -5.17 6.23 -9.69
CA ASN A 117 -5.28 4.99 -8.94
C ASN A 117 -5.32 5.29 -7.43
N ILE A 118 -5.76 4.30 -6.66
CA ILE A 118 -5.91 4.42 -5.20
C ILE A 118 -4.59 4.74 -4.49
N SER A 119 -3.47 4.16 -4.93
CA SER A 119 -2.16 4.41 -4.35
C SER A 119 -1.73 5.87 -4.56
N LEU A 120 -1.87 6.40 -5.77
CA LEU A 120 -1.51 7.78 -6.11
C LEU A 120 -2.41 8.77 -5.36
N PHE A 121 -3.71 8.47 -5.25
CA PHE A 121 -4.64 9.28 -4.45
C PHE A 121 -4.20 9.36 -2.99
N LEU A 122 -3.91 8.22 -2.35
CA LEU A 122 -3.48 8.21 -0.94
C LEU A 122 -2.10 8.88 -0.75
N LEU A 123 -1.17 8.72 -1.70
CA LEU A 123 0.12 9.42 -1.69
C LEU A 123 -0.01 10.94 -1.80
N ARG A 124 -1.00 11.44 -2.57
CA ARG A 124 -1.32 12.87 -2.63
C ARG A 124 -1.74 13.39 -1.26
N LEU A 125 -2.58 12.64 -0.54
CA LEU A 125 -3.01 13.03 0.80
C LEU A 125 -1.83 13.09 1.79
N THR A 126 -0.84 12.20 1.65
CA THR A 126 0.34 12.17 2.54
C THR A 126 1.50 13.07 2.08
N GLY A 127 1.41 13.71 0.92
CA GLY A 127 2.47 14.57 0.38
C GLY A 127 3.70 13.81 -0.15
N LEU A 128 3.56 12.52 -0.45
CA LEU A 128 4.68 11.64 -0.83
C LEU A 128 4.66 11.26 -2.33
N VAL A 129 3.99 12.07 -3.14
CA VAL A 129 3.90 11.87 -4.60
C VAL A 129 5.29 12.04 -5.23
N ASN A 130 5.57 11.23 -6.25
CA ASN A 130 6.83 11.25 -7.03
C ASN A 130 8.11 10.97 -6.24
N LYS A 131 8.00 10.57 -4.98
CA LYS A 131 9.15 10.11 -4.19
C LYS A 131 9.63 8.76 -4.72
N LYS A 132 10.95 8.56 -4.72
CA LYS A 132 11.58 7.29 -5.13
C LYS A 132 12.25 6.60 -3.96
N VAL A 133 12.27 5.28 -4.01
CA VAL A 133 12.90 4.46 -2.99
C VAL A 133 13.82 3.43 -3.61
N ARG A 134 14.96 3.20 -2.97
CA ARG A 134 15.93 2.21 -3.41
C ARG A 134 15.41 0.79 -3.19
N THR A 135 15.50 -0.05 -4.20
CA THR A 135 15.02 -1.43 -4.19
C THR A 135 16.11 -2.46 -3.90
N ASN A 136 17.36 -2.17 -4.25
CA ASN A 136 18.46 -3.13 -4.15
C ASN A 136 19.79 -2.47 -3.73
N LYS A 137 20.81 -3.30 -3.47
CA LYS A 137 22.16 -2.83 -3.14
C LYS A 137 22.89 -2.14 -4.29
N LYS A 138 22.39 -2.28 -5.53
CA LYS A 138 22.93 -1.66 -6.75
C LYS A 138 22.29 -0.31 -7.05
N ASN A 139 21.68 0.33 -6.06
CA ASN A 139 21.05 1.64 -6.18
C ASN A 139 19.95 1.74 -7.26
N SER A 140 19.32 0.61 -7.63
CA SER A 140 18.13 0.66 -8.47
C SER A 140 16.98 1.29 -7.70
N THR A 141 16.34 2.31 -8.29
CA THR A 141 15.22 3.04 -7.70
C THR A 141 13.90 2.64 -8.32
N ASP A 142 12.84 2.63 -7.52
CA ASP A 142 11.45 2.47 -7.96
C ASP A 142 10.60 3.61 -7.40
N ASN A 143 9.47 3.90 -8.05
CA ASN A 143 8.54 4.89 -7.55
C ASN A 143 7.88 4.38 -6.26
N LEU A 144 7.72 5.27 -5.29
CA LEU A 144 7.01 4.96 -4.06
C LEU A 144 5.54 4.63 -4.36
N SER A 145 5.07 3.48 -3.86
CA SER A 145 3.67 3.11 -3.83
C SER A 145 3.12 3.29 -2.42
N PHE A 146 1.83 3.61 -2.29
CA PHE A 146 1.17 3.63 -0.98
C PHE A 146 1.20 2.27 -0.30
N ARG A 147 1.31 1.17 -1.07
CA ARG A 147 1.51 -0.17 -0.52
C ARG A 147 2.83 -0.32 0.24
N ASP A 148 3.84 0.44 -0.17
CA ASP A 148 5.12 0.50 0.56
C ASP A 148 4.96 1.24 1.90
N LEU A 149 3.93 2.06 2.10
CA LEU A 149 3.64 2.70 3.39
C LEU A 149 2.66 1.89 4.24
N ALA A 150 1.66 1.28 3.62
CA ALA A 150 0.57 0.58 4.29
C ALA A 150 1.08 -0.50 5.26
N HIS A 151 2.14 -1.22 4.91
CA HIS A 151 2.70 -2.29 5.76
C HIS A 151 3.38 -1.79 7.06
N LEU A 152 3.69 -0.50 7.13
CA LEU A 152 4.25 0.17 8.32
C LEU A 152 3.12 0.71 9.23
N CYS A 153 1.99 1.07 8.65
CA CYS A 153 0.83 1.61 9.36
C CYS A 153 -0.20 0.55 9.77
N LEU A 154 -0.26 -0.57 9.03
CA LEU A 154 -1.17 -1.68 9.26
C LEU A 154 -0.36 -2.93 9.63
N ILE A 155 -0.31 -3.23 10.92
CA ILE A 155 0.44 -4.38 11.45
C ILE A 155 -0.55 -5.47 11.84
N HIS A 156 -0.50 -6.60 11.13
CA HIS A 156 -1.29 -7.78 11.43
C HIS A 156 -0.70 -8.56 12.62
N GLU A 157 -1.57 -9.27 13.35
CA GLU A 157 -1.21 -10.10 14.50
C GLU A 157 -0.06 -11.07 14.20
N GLU A 158 -0.08 -11.74 13.04
CA GLU A 158 0.96 -12.68 12.62
C GLU A 158 2.36 -12.04 12.59
N LYS A 159 2.46 -10.75 12.26
CA LYS A 159 3.74 -10.02 12.27
C LYS A 159 4.20 -9.66 13.67
N ILE A 160 3.27 -9.40 14.59
CA ILE A 160 3.58 -9.02 15.98
C ILE A 160 4.18 -10.22 16.74
N ILE A 161 3.70 -11.44 16.44
CA ILE A 161 4.13 -12.66 17.12
C ILE A 161 5.53 -13.11 16.68
N THR A 162 6.01 -12.67 15.50
CA THR A 162 7.32 -13.10 14.98
C THR A 162 8.49 -12.37 15.65
N GLU A 163 9.64 -13.05 15.81
CA GLU A 163 10.87 -12.42 16.35
C GLU A 163 11.49 -11.38 15.40
N LYS A 164 11.06 -11.36 14.13
CA LYS A 164 11.56 -10.41 13.13
C LYS A 164 10.85 -9.07 13.28
N SER A 165 11.60 -7.98 13.06
CA SER A 165 11.03 -6.64 13.09
C SER A 165 9.87 -6.51 12.08
N PRO A 166 8.72 -5.91 12.47
CA PRO A 166 7.57 -5.73 11.58
C PRO A 166 7.87 -4.76 10.41
N LEU A 167 8.97 -3.99 10.51
CA LEU A 167 9.51 -3.19 9.42
C LEU A 167 9.92 -4.05 8.22
N PHE A 168 10.38 -5.28 8.46
CA PHE A 168 10.85 -6.16 7.41
C PHE A 168 9.73 -7.10 6.97
N THR A 169 9.56 -7.21 5.66
CA THR A 169 8.74 -8.30 5.10
C THR A 169 9.54 -9.60 5.09
N SER A 170 8.84 -10.74 4.97
CA SER A 170 9.46 -12.07 4.95
C SER A 170 10.43 -12.28 3.77
N ARG A 171 10.32 -11.47 2.71
CA ARG A 171 11.20 -11.49 1.53
C ARG A 171 12.43 -10.60 1.72
N LYS A 172 13.62 -11.21 1.73
CA LYS A 172 14.92 -10.51 1.79
C LYS A 172 15.11 -9.45 0.70
N THR A 173 14.57 -9.67 -0.50
CA THR A 173 14.66 -8.73 -1.63
C THR A 173 13.92 -7.42 -1.38
N ALA A 174 12.93 -7.40 -0.48
CA ALA A 174 12.16 -6.22 -0.15
C ALA A 174 12.67 -5.49 1.11
N GLU A 175 13.64 -6.05 1.84
CA GLU A 175 14.23 -5.39 3.02
C GLU A 175 14.90 -4.06 2.67
N THR A 176 15.60 -3.99 1.53
CA THR A 176 16.23 -2.73 1.09
C THR A 176 15.19 -1.66 0.82
N LYS A 177 14.08 -2.03 0.17
CA LYS A 177 12.95 -1.13 -0.09
C LYS A 177 12.31 -0.66 1.21
N ALA A 178 12.03 -1.57 2.14
CA ALA A 178 11.45 -1.24 3.44
C ALA A 178 12.33 -0.29 4.26
N LYS A 179 13.65 -0.53 4.31
CA LYS A 179 14.61 0.40 4.98
C LYS A 179 14.59 1.78 4.36
N SER A 180 14.56 1.84 3.04
CA SER A 180 14.59 3.09 2.28
C SER A 180 13.30 3.89 2.48
N VAL A 181 12.14 3.23 2.46
CA VAL A 181 10.84 3.83 2.79
C VAL A 181 10.83 4.36 4.23
N PHE A 182 11.31 3.57 5.18
CA PHE A 182 11.38 3.99 6.58
C PHE A 182 12.32 5.20 6.77
N SER A 183 13.47 5.20 6.09
CA SER A 183 14.40 6.34 6.05
C SER A 183 13.76 7.59 5.46
N LEU A 184 13.01 7.45 4.35
CA LEU A 184 12.24 8.53 3.75
C LEU A 184 11.22 9.11 4.73
N LEU A 185 10.52 8.28 5.50
CA LEU A 185 9.55 8.76 6.49
C LEU A 185 10.20 9.52 7.65
N LEU A 186 11.42 9.13 8.04
CA LEU A 186 12.15 9.79 9.13
C LEU A 186 12.85 11.08 8.69
N THR A 187 13.40 11.10 7.48
CA THR A 187 14.27 12.19 6.99
C THR A 187 13.55 13.13 6.02
N ASN A 188 12.43 12.70 5.43
CA ASN A 188 11.75 13.33 4.30
C ASN A 188 12.63 13.46 3.03
N ILE A 189 13.76 12.74 2.97
CA ILE A 189 14.69 12.69 1.84
C ILE A 189 14.49 11.35 1.11
N ASP A 190 14.29 11.42 -0.20
CA ASP A 190 14.13 10.26 -1.07
C ASP A 190 15.43 9.87 -1.80
N ASP A 191 15.44 8.66 -2.36
CA ASP A 191 16.60 8.08 -3.02
C ASP A 191 16.74 8.49 -4.50
N SER A 192 16.09 9.60 -4.90
CA SER A 192 16.06 10.05 -6.30
C SER A 192 17.44 10.43 -6.85
N GLU A 193 18.38 10.79 -5.98
CA GLU A 193 19.75 11.16 -6.34
C GLU A 193 20.71 9.96 -6.47
N LEU A 194 20.23 8.73 -6.19
CA LEU A 194 21.09 7.55 -6.28
C LEU A 194 21.37 7.16 -7.73
N ILE A 195 22.65 6.98 -8.03
CA ILE A 195 23.12 6.51 -9.33
C ILE A 195 23.15 4.97 -9.31
N PRO A 196 22.45 4.29 -10.23
CA PRO A 196 22.51 2.84 -10.35
C PRO A 196 23.93 2.35 -10.60
N ILE A 197 24.33 1.32 -9.87
CA ILE A 197 25.61 0.63 -10.10
C ILE A 197 25.33 -0.41 -11.19
N GLU A 198 25.87 -0.17 -12.40
CA GLU A 198 25.77 -1.13 -13.49
C GLU A 198 26.55 -2.41 -13.15
N ASP A 199 26.01 -3.55 -13.60
CA ASP A 199 26.79 -4.78 -13.60
C ASP A 199 27.77 -4.71 -14.77
N ASP A 200 29.06 -4.94 -14.49
CA ASP A 200 30.04 -5.33 -15.52
C ASP A 200 29.58 -6.65 -16.15
N LYS A 201 28.63 -6.57 -17.06
CA LYS A 201 28.36 -7.64 -18.00
C LYS A 201 29.55 -7.64 -18.94
N LEU A 202 30.52 -8.52 -18.66
CA LEU A 202 31.51 -8.93 -19.66
C LEU A 202 30.76 -9.28 -20.94
N ASP A 203 30.95 -8.45 -21.98
CA ASP A 203 30.42 -8.70 -23.31
C ASP A 203 30.89 -10.09 -23.78
N PRO A 204 29.97 -10.94 -24.31
CA PRO A 204 30.35 -12.25 -24.83
C PRO A 204 31.26 -12.17 -26.08
N CYS A 205 31.59 -10.97 -26.57
CA CYS A 205 32.40 -10.76 -27.76
C CYS A 205 33.91 -10.90 -27.52
N CYS A 206 34.38 -10.79 -26.27
CA CYS A 206 35.79 -10.99 -25.93
C CYS A 206 36.10 -12.45 -25.54
N GLN A 207 35.69 -13.43 -26.36
CA GLN A 207 36.38 -14.72 -26.35
C GLN A 207 37.71 -14.56 -27.09
N ILE A 208 38.78 -14.46 -26.31
CA ILE A 208 40.16 -14.51 -26.78
C ILE A 208 40.30 -15.75 -27.68
N ARG A 209 40.55 -15.54 -28.98
CA ARG A 209 40.96 -16.60 -29.91
C ARG A 209 42.30 -17.15 -29.41
N THR A 210 42.27 -18.29 -28.72
CA THR A 210 43.48 -19.08 -28.48
C THR A 210 43.97 -19.61 -29.82
N VAL A 211 44.96 -18.94 -30.41
CA VAL A 211 45.69 -19.46 -31.56
C VAL A 211 46.46 -20.70 -31.08
N LYS A 212 46.04 -21.89 -31.50
CA LYS A 212 46.85 -23.10 -31.38
C LYS A 212 48.10 -22.91 -32.27
N LEU A 213 49.25 -22.66 -31.65
CA LEU A 213 50.54 -22.88 -32.28
C LEU A 213 50.64 -24.37 -32.61
N GLY A 214 50.67 -24.69 -33.91
CA GLY A 214 50.99 -26.03 -34.40
C GLY A 214 52.39 -26.42 -33.96
N ARG A 215 52.53 -27.63 -33.42
CA ARG A 215 53.83 -28.25 -33.17
C ARG A 215 54.54 -28.48 -34.51
N PHE A 216 55.81 -28.09 -34.58
CA PHE A 216 56.76 -28.58 -35.57
C PHE A 216 57.00 -30.08 -35.40
#